data_AF-A0A6P0NMD6-F1
#
_entry.id   AF-A0A6P0NMD6-F1
#
_cell.length_a   1.000
_cell.length_b   1.000
_cell.length_c   1.000
_cell.angle_alpha   90.00
_cell.angle_beta   90.00
_cell.angle_gamma   90.00
#
_symmetry.space_group_name_H-M   'P 1'
#
loop_
_entity.id
_entity.type
_entity.pdbx_description
1 polymer ?
#
loop_
_entity_poly.entity_id
_entity_poly.type
_entity_poly.pdbx_seq_one_letter_code
_entity_poly.pdbx_strand_id
1 'polypeptide(L)' 'DPAYGEYGYNRSEAKDKGDRLYEQGYEAEQEGSFEIAKGKFREALVAYEFAQYQKGKDKVWKALKKLEGRG' A
#
# COMPACT_ATOMS: atom_id res chain seq x y z
N ASP A 1 -15.94 8.53 23.81
CA ASP A 1 -14.75 8.79 22.97
C ASP A 1 -13.45 8.63 23.74
N PRO A 2 -12.76 7.49 23.66
CA PRO A 2 -11.35 7.48 23.98
C PRO A 2 -10.57 8.12 22.83
N ALA A 3 -9.91 9.24 23.14
CA ALA A 3 -8.89 9.85 22.31
C ALA A 3 -7.72 8.87 22.13
N TYR A 4 -7.54 8.36 20.91
CA TYR A 4 -6.35 7.60 20.51
C TYR A 4 -5.15 8.56 20.39
N GLY A 5 -4.63 8.97 21.54
CA GLY A 5 -3.30 9.54 21.67
C GLY A 5 -2.33 8.44 22.06
N GLU A 6 -1.83 7.68 21.09
CA GLU A 6 -0.58 6.90 21.21
C GLU A 6 -0.15 6.46 19.80
N TYR A 7 1.01 6.95 19.34
CA TYR A 7 1.54 6.93 17.97
C TYR A 7 0.75 7.79 16.96
N GLY A 8 1.17 9.05 16.84
CA GLY A 8 0.69 10.00 15.84
C GLY A 8 1.03 9.55 14.42
N TYR A 9 0.23 8.65 13.86
CA TYR A 9 0.07 8.51 12.43
C TYR A 9 -1.19 9.29 12.07
N ASN A 10 -1.03 10.51 11.57
CA ASN A 10 -2.16 11.20 10.97
C ASN A 10 -2.46 10.59 9.59
N ARG A 11 -3.64 10.89 9.02
CA ARG A 11 -4.06 10.34 7.72
C ARG A 11 -3.06 10.68 6.59
N SER A 12 -2.33 11.79 6.69
CA SER A 12 -1.31 12.19 5.72
C SER A 12 -0.09 11.26 5.79
N GLU A 13 0.40 10.96 6.99
CA GLU A 13 1.53 10.04 7.17
C GLU A 13 1.21 8.63 6.71
N ALA A 14 -0.03 8.19 6.93
CA ALA A 14 -0.51 6.92 6.41
C ALA A 14 -0.60 6.91 4.88
N LYS A 15 -1.03 8.01 4.26
CA LYS A 15 -1.01 8.15 2.80
C LYS A 15 0.43 8.08 2.28
N ASP A 16 1.35 8.84 2.88
CA ASP A 16 2.74 8.91 2.43
C ASP A 16 3.47 7.56 2.63
N LYS A 17 3.15 6.84 3.72
CA LYS A 17 3.57 5.45 3.91
C LYS A 17 3.02 4.55 2.80
N GLY A 18 1.74 4.69 2.45
CA GLY A 18 1.11 3.96 1.35
C GLY A 18 1.79 4.24 0.00
N ASP A 19 2.14 5.49 -0.28
CA ASP A 19 2.83 5.89 -1.51
C ASP A 19 4.22 5.22 -1.59
N ARG A 20 5.01 5.27 -0.50
CA ARG A 20 6.33 4.60 -0.44
C ARG A 20 6.24 3.09 -0.61
N LEU A 21 5.27 2.45 0.05
CA LEU A 21 5.07 1.00 -0.07
C LEU A 21 4.62 0.62 -1.48
N TYR A 22 3.82 1.46 -2.12
CA TYR A 22 3.42 1.26 -3.52
C TYR A 22 4.62 1.35 -4.47
N GLU A 23 5.50 2.34 -4.28
CA GLU A 23 6.74 2.46 -5.07
C GLU A 23 7.66 1.25 -4.89
N GLN A 24 7.91 0.83 -3.64
CA GLN A 24 8.68 -0.39 -3.35
C GLN A 24 8.08 -1.65 -3.98
N GLY A 25 6.74 -1.76 -3.99
CA GLY A 25 6.05 -2.86 -4.65
C GLY A 25 6.27 -2.85 -6.16
N TYR A 26 6.32 -1.67 -6.77
CA TYR A 26 6.58 -1.51 -8.19
C TYR A 26 8.03 -1.80 -8.57
N GLU A 27 9.00 -1.37 -7.75
CA GLU A 27 10.42 -1.72 -7.90
C GLU A 27 10.61 -3.23 -7.83
N ALA A 28 10.04 -3.89 -6.81
CA ALA A 28 10.08 -5.35 -6.69
C ALA A 28 9.39 -6.07 -7.87
N GLU A 29 8.32 -5.50 -8.44
CA GLU A 29 7.71 -6.03 -9.66
C GLU A 29 8.68 -5.96 -10.85
N GLN A 30 9.38 -4.84 -11.04
CA GLN A 30 10.33 -4.66 -12.14
C GLN A 30 11.53 -5.60 -12.03
N GLU A 31 11.96 -5.90 -10.81
CA GLU A 31 13.03 -6.87 -10.53
C GLU A 31 12.59 -8.33 -10.71
N GLY A 32 11.30 -8.59 -10.97
CA GLY A 32 10.74 -9.94 -11.07
C GLY A 32 10.46 -10.60 -9.72
N SER A 33 10.65 -9.87 -8.62
CA SER A 33 10.39 -10.31 -7.24
C SER A 33 8.89 -10.22 -6.91
N PHE A 34 8.06 -10.98 -7.62
CA PHE A 34 6.59 -10.84 -7.56
C PHE A 34 5.98 -11.08 -6.17
N GLU A 35 6.53 -11.99 -5.37
CA GLU A 35 6.03 -12.22 -3.99
C GLU A 35 6.34 -11.03 -3.07
N ILE A 36 7.51 -10.41 -3.24
CA ILE A 36 7.86 -9.18 -2.50
C ILE A 36 6.94 -8.03 -2.95
N ALA A 37 6.71 -7.89 -4.26
CA ALA A 37 5.81 -6.90 -4.81
C ALA A 37 4.38 -7.03 -4.22
N LYS A 38 3.84 -8.26 -4.17
CA LYS A 38 2.53 -8.54 -3.55
C LYS A 38 2.51 -8.15 -2.07
N GLY A 39 3.56 -8.47 -1.31
CA GLY A 39 3.71 -8.09 0.09
C GLY A 39 3.63 -6.57 0.28
N LYS A 40 4.45 -5.84 -0.48
CA LYS A 40 4.49 -4.37 -0.43
C LYS A 40 3.17 -3.71 -0.84
N PHE A 41 2.51 -4.22 -1.87
CA PHE A 41 1.19 -3.74 -2.27
C PHE A 41 0.12 -3.99 -1.21
N ARG A 42 0.14 -5.13 -0.51
CA ARG A 42 -0.80 -5.38 0.61
C ARG A 42 -0.56 -4.41 1.77
N GLU A 43 0.70 -4.15 2.13
CA GLU A 43 1.02 -3.15 3.16
C GLU A 43 0.56 -1.75 2.75
N ALA A 44 0.74 -1.39 1.47
CA ALA A 44 0.25 -0.11 0.92
C ALA A 44 -1.27 0.00 1.02
N LEU A 45 -2.02 -1.09 0.79
CA LEU A 45 -3.47 -1.12 0.91
C LEU A 45 -3.92 -0.74 2.32
N VAL A 46 -3.33 -1.36 3.35
CA VAL A 46 -3.63 -1.09 4.76
C VAL A 46 -3.36 0.37 5.11
N ALA A 47 -2.24 0.92 4.62
CA ALA A 47 -1.89 2.33 4.84
C ALA A 47 -2.91 3.28 4.20
N TYR A 48 -3.35 2.98 2.97
CA TYR A 48 -4.39 3.78 2.30
C TYR A 48 -5.79 3.61 2.90
N GLU A 49 -6.11 2.46 3.49
CA GLU A 49 -7.36 2.28 4.24
C GLU A 49 -7.40 3.18 5.47
N PHE A 50 -6.31 3.20 6.26
CA PHE A 50 -6.18 4.10 7.40
C PHE A 50 -6.23 5.57 6.98
N ALA A 51 -5.57 5.91 5.86
CA ALA A 51 -5.61 7.26 5.29
C ALA A 51 -6.96 7.65 4.67
N GLN A 52 -7.90 6.70 4.53
CA GLN A 52 -9.14 6.85 3.75
C GLN A 52 -8.91 7.31 2.30
N TYR A 53 -7.77 6.92 1.71
CA TYR A 53 -7.35 7.37 0.39
C TYR A 53 -7.79 6.38 -0.71
N GLN A 54 -9.02 6.56 -1.22
CA GLN A 54 -9.62 5.63 -2.19
C GLN A 54 -8.79 5.47 -3.47
N LYS A 55 -8.25 6.55 -4.02
CA LYS A 55 -7.43 6.52 -5.24
C LYS A 55 -6.18 5.64 -5.08
N GLY A 56 -5.57 5.63 -3.89
CA GLY A 56 -4.43 4.76 -3.58
C GLY A 56 -4.83 3.29 -3.54
N LYS A 57 -5.96 2.98 -2.88
CA LYS A 57 -6.52 1.63 -2.84
C LYS A 57 -6.79 1.10 -4.25
N ASP A 58 -7.43 1.88 -5.11
CA ASP A 58 -7.76 1.45 -6.48
C ASP A 58 -6.50 1.16 -7.32
N LYS A 59 -5.41 1.92 -7.12
CA LYS A 59 -4.12 1.64 -7.76
C LYS A 59 -3.52 0.33 -7.29
N VAL A 60 -3.55 0.07 -5.99
CA VAL A 60 -3.04 -1.16 -5.38
C VAL A 60 -3.82 -2.38 -5.86
N TRP A 61 -5.16 -2.30 -5.89
CA TRP A 61 -6.02 -3.37 -6.41
C TRP A 61 -5.69 -3.73 -7.86
N LYS A 62 -5.47 -2.72 -8.73
CA LYS A 62 -5.04 -2.95 -10.12
C LYS A 62 -3.68 -3.63 -10.20
N ALA A 63 -2.72 -3.22 -9.37
CA ALA A 63 -1.38 -3.81 -9.32
C ALA A 63 -1.43 -5.28 -8.85
N LEU A 64 -2.18 -5.57 -7.78
CA LEU A 64 -2.35 -6.93 -7.28
C LEU A 64 -3.01 -7.85 -8.32
N LYS A 65 -4.08 -7.40 -8.98
CA LYS A 65 -4.76 -8.16 -10.03
C LYS A 65 -3.83 -8.48 -11.21
N LYS A 66 -2.96 -7.53 -11.59
CA LYS A 66 -1.95 -7.72 -12.63
C LYS A 66 -0.94 -8.80 -12.25
N LEU A 67 -0.53 -8.85 -10.99
CA LEU A 67 0.41 -9.84 -10.48
C LEU A 67 -0.21 -11.24 -10.34
N GLU A 68 -1.49 -11.34 -10.00
CA GLU A 68 -2.21 -12.62 -9.97
C GLU A 68 -2.30 -13.29 -11.35
N GLY A 69 -2.38 -12.49 -12.43
CA GLY A 69 -2.36 -13.02 -13.80
C GLY A 69 -0.96 -13.36 -14.34
N ARG A 70 0.10 -13.16 -13.55
CA ARG A 70 1.50 -13.39 -13.95
C ARG A 70 2.18 -14.53 -13.17
N GLY A 71 1.50 -15.11 -12.18
CA GLY A 71 1.99 -16.24 -11.37
C GLY A 71 1.56 -17.59 -11.91
#